data_AF-A0A3B9AT09-F1
#
_entry.id   AF-A0A3B9AT09-F1
#
_cell.length_a   1.000
_cell.length_b   1.000
_cell.length_c   1.000
_cell.angle_alpha   90.00
_cell.angle_beta   90.00
_cell.angle_gamma   90.00
#
_symmetry.space_group_name_H-M   'P 1'
#
loop_
_entity.id
_entity.type
_entity.pdbx_description
1 polymer ?
#
loop_
_entity_poly.entity_id
_entity_poly.type
_entity_poly.pdbx_seq_one_letter_code
_entity_poly.pdbx_strand_id
1 'polypeptide(L)'
;MIQGLTLALMEVLLTNNYQPDLIFGGLRLGEPVIALTSLIMALVCLVAWFRLQKLAIVHPELVYFRLFFLLMGISAFLGSVVGHLFLYLLPFAFKVPGWMLGMVALAALAQASIYRNARIGNGVYTQKLSWLNSLSLLAASFWLIGAIWFPIVEFHAAFGLFSLILPLEWSLFQKTGNETSRYMLWGIGLLVSAVLFHIGKISLGVWFSFFDFAHLIMCSAFWCFLLGAEATAGTTNQRL
;
A
#
# COMPACT_ATOMS: atom_id res chain seq x y z
N MET A 1 18.44 -53.27 -0.60
CA MET A 1 19.18 -52.03 -0.28
C MET A 1 18.36 -50.86 -0.81
N ILE A 2 17.34 -50.44 -0.07
CA ILE A 2 16.51 -49.26 -0.40
C ILE A 2 16.96 -48.19 0.59
N GLN A 3 18.03 -47.49 0.24
CA GLN A 3 18.48 -46.32 0.99
C GLN A 3 17.60 -45.12 0.60
N GLY A 4 16.87 -44.60 1.58
CA GLY A 4 16.73 -43.16 1.74
C GLY A 4 15.79 -42.43 0.78
N LEU A 5 14.53 -42.88 0.67
CA LEU A 5 13.46 -41.94 0.31
C LEU A 5 13.02 -41.19 1.58
N THR A 6 13.94 -40.46 2.20
CA THR A 6 13.63 -39.58 3.34
C THR A 6 12.77 -38.44 2.84
N LEU A 7 11.53 -38.40 3.31
CA LEU A 7 10.64 -37.23 3.27
C LEU A 7 11.34 -36.04 3.93
N ALA A 8 12.12 -35.28 3.17
CA ALA A 8 12.45 -33.89 3.51
C ALA A 8 11.47 -32.99 2.76
N LEU A 9 10.18 -33.10 3.10
CA LEU A 9 9.13 -32.38 2.37
C LEU A 9 9.05 -30.91 2.78
N MET A 10 9.52 -30.55 3.99
CA MET A 10 9.61 -29.17 4.46
C MET A 10 10.54 -29.09 5.67
N GLU A 11 11.51 -28.17 5.66
CA GLU A 11 12.39 -27.87 6.79
C GLU A 11 12.24 -26.40 7.21
N VAL A 12 12.34 -26.14 8.51
CA VAL A 12 12.32 -24.77 9.07
C VAL A 12 13.76 -24.34 9.33
N LEU A 13 14.17 -23.23 8.73
CA LEU A 13 15.48 -22.63 8.92
C LEU A 13 15.35 -21.40 9.83
N LEU A 14 15.95 -21.47 11.02
CA LEU A 14 16.03 -20.33 11.92
C LEU A 14 17.04 -19.31 11.36
N THR A 15 16.60 -18.06 11.20
CA THR A 15 17.41 -16.97 10.65
C THR A 15 17.29 -15.73 11.56
N ASN A 16 18.08 -14.70 11.25
CA ASN A 16 17.97 -13.40 11.91
C ASN A 16 16.87 -12.51 11.30
N ASN A 17 16.04 -13.06 10.41
CA ASN A 17 14.90 -12.36 9.82
C ASN A 17 13.77 -12.20 10.85
N TYR A 18 12.70 -11.50 10.47
CA TYR A 18 11.54 -11.34 11.35
C TYR A 18 10.74 -12.64 11.52
N GLN A 19 10.91 -13.58 10.60
CA GLN A 19 10.31 -14.92 10.64
C GLN A 19 11.34 -15.97 10.22
N PRO A 20 11.20 -17.23 10.67
CA PRO A 20 11.98 -18.33 10.13
C PRO A 20 11.72 -18.51 8.64
N ASP A 21 12.73 -19.01 7.94
CA ASP A 21 12.61 -19.37 6.53
C ASP A 21 12.11 -20.82 6.41
N LEU A 22 11.51 -21.15 5.26
CA LEU A 22 11.11 -22.52 4.94
C LEU A 22 11.95 -23.07 3.78
N ILE A 23 12.43 -24.30 3.90
CA ILE A 23 13.05 -25.02 2.79
C ILE A 23 12.04 -26.06 2.32
N PHE A 24 11.56 -25.93 1.08
CA PHE A 24 10.60 -26.83 0.48
C PHE A 24 11.19 -27.36 -0.84
N GLY A 25 11.39 -28.68 -0.95
CA GLY A 25 11.95 -29.29 -2.16
C GLY A 25 13.34 -28.73 -2.56
N GLY A 26 14.15 -28.33 -1.58
CA GLY A 26 15.46 -27.70 -1.81
C GLY A 26 15.41 -26.20 -2.10
N LEU A 27 14.22 -25.59 -2.25
CA LEU A 27 14.05 -24.16 -2.41
C LEU A 27 13.84 -23.50 -1.04
N ARG A 28 14.71 -22.53 -0.69
CA ARG A 28 14.53 -21.69 0.49
C ARG A 28 13.54 -20.55 0.18
N LEU A 29 12.60 -20.33 1.08
CA LEU A 29 11.58 -19.28 1.04
C LEU A 29 11.77 -18.40 2.28
N GLY A 30 12.26 -17.17 2.06
CA GLY A 30 12.46 -16.19 3.13
C GLY A 30 11.15 -15.60 3.62
N GLU A 31 10.99 -15.49 4.94
CA GLU A 31 9.86 -14.81 5.60
C GLU A 31 8.49 -15.15 4.96
N PRO A 32 8.12 -16.44 4.89
CA PRO A 32 7.07 -16.92 3.99
C PRO A 32 5.68 -16.37 4.32
N VAL A 33 5.39 -16.05 5.58
CA VAL A 33 4.09 -15.50 5.96
C VAL A 33 4.02 -14.02 5.65
N ILE A 34 5.10 -13.25 5.89
CA ILE A 34 5.18 -11.84 5.46
C ILE A 34 5.05 -11.74 3.94
N ALA A 35 5.73 -12.63 3.21
CA ALA A 35 5.60 -12.71 1.76
C ALA A 35 4.17 -13.02 1.32
N LEU A 36 3.50 -13.97 1.98
CA LEU A 36 2.11 -14.35 1.69
C LEU A 36 1.14 -13.19 1.93
N THR A 37 1.22 -12.55 3.09
CA THR A 37 0.33 -11.42 3.43
C THR A 37 0.56 -10.23 2.51
N SER A 38 1.79 -10.01 2.06
CA SER A 38 2.13 -9.00 1.04
C SER A 38 1.57 -9.37 -0.35
N LEU A 39 1.53 -10.66 -0.73
CA LEU A 39 0.85 -11.11 -1.96
C LEU A 39 -0.66 -10.94 -1.89
N ILE A 40 -1.28 -11.19 -0.74
CA ILE A 40 -2.71 -10.92 -0.54
C ILE A 40 -3.00 -9.43 -0.75
N MET A 41 -2.16 -8.55 -0.21
CA MET A 41 -2.25 -7.12 -0.44
C MET A 41 -2.10 -6.76 -1.92
N ALA A 42 -1.12 -7.34 -2.62
CA ALA A 42 -0.96 -7.19 -4.06
C ALA A 42 -2.23 -7.59 -4.82
N LEU A 43 -2.82 -8.74 -4.49
CA LEU A 43 -4.04 -9.25 -5.11
C LEU A 43 -5.23 -8.32 -4.86
N VAL A 44 -5.42 -7.83 -3.63
CA VAL A 44 -6.48 -6.86 -3.30
C VAL A 44 -6.35 -5.61 -4.16
N CYS A 45 -5.14 -5.08 -4.30
CA CYS A 45 -4.87 -3.92 -5.13
C CYS A 45 -5.12 -4.18 -6.62
N LEU A 46 -4.70 -5.34 -7.15
CA LEU A 46 -4.95 -5.69 -8.55
C LEU A 46 -6.44 -5.91 -8.83
N VAL A 47 -7.17 -6.57 -7.94
CA VAL A 47 -8.64 -6.73 -8.02
C VAL A 47 -9.31 -5.35 -8.03
N ALA A 48 -8.90 -4.44 -7.15
CA ALA A 48 -9.40 -3.08 -7.11
C ALA A 48 -9.12 -2.35 -8.43
N TRP A 49 -7.90 -2.44 -8.96
CA TRP A 49 -7.54 -1.86 -10.25
C TRP A 49 -8.42 -2.38 -11.39
N PHE A 50 -8.57 -3.70 -11.53
CA PHE A 50 -9.41 -4.31 -12.57
C PHE A 50 -10.89 -3.91 -12.45
N ARG A 51 -11.42 -3.78 -11.23
CA ARG A 51 -12.79 -3.28 -11.00
C ARG A 51 -12.93 -1.84 -11.47
N LEU A 52 -11.98 -0.98 -11.11
CA LEU A 52 -12.02 0.43 -11.50
C LEU A 52 -11.80 0.64 -13.00
N GLN A 53 -11.08 -0.24 -13.71
CA GLN A 53 -10.92 -0.16 -15.17
C GLN A 53 -12.24 -0.25 -15.94
N LYS A 54 -13.26 -0.92 -15.37
CA LYS A 54 -14.58 -1.08 -15.99
C LYS A 54 -15.44 0.19 -15.93
N LEU A 55 -15.04 1.18 -15.14
CA LEU A 55 -15.77 2.42 -14.97
C LEU A 55 -15.37 3.45 -16.05
N ALA A 56 -16.28 4.34 -16.45
CA ALA A 56 -15.92 5.44 -17.35
C ALA A 56 -15.11 6.50 -16.60
N ILE A 57 -14.08 7.05 -17.25
CA ILE A 57 -13.33 8.18 -16.70
C ILE A 57 -14.14 9.46 -16.96
N VAL A 58 -15.00 9.79 -16.00
CA VAL A 58 -15.77 11.05 -16.00
C VAL A 58 -14.94 12.18 -15.38
N HIS A 59 -14.08 11.84 -14.43
CA HIS A 59 -13.31 12.81 -13.66
C HIS A 59 -11.86 12.38 -13.42
N PRO A 60 -10.91 13.33 -13.28
CA PRO A 60 -9.49 13.03 -13.16
C PRO A 60 -9.11 12.13 -11.98
N GLU A 61 -9.84 12.22 -10.85
CA GLU A 61 -9.49 11.43 -9.66
C GLU A 61 -9.54 9.92 -9.86
N LEU A 62 -10.37 9.43 -10.79
CA LEU A 62 -10.47 7.99 -11.07
C LEU A 62 -9.17 7.46 -11.70
N VAL A 63 -8.49 8.28 -12.50
CA VAL A 63 -7.17 7.93 -13.06
C VAL A 63 -6.16 7.74 -11.93
N TYR A 64 -6.17 8.63 -10.96
CA TYR A 64 -5.27 8.58 -9.80
C TYR A 64 -5.59 7.42 -8.85
N PHE A 65 -6.87 7.09 -8.64
CA PHE A 65 -7.24 5.87 -7.91
C PHE A 65 -6.76 4.61 -8.62
N ARG A 66 -6.93 4.52 -9.95
CA ARG A 66 -6.39 3.40 -10.74
C ARG A 66 -4.88 3.33 -10.61
N LEU A 67 -4.19 4.47 -10.72
CA LEU A 67 -2.73 4.52 -10.60
C LEU A 67 -2.27 4.07 -9.21
N PHE A 68 -2.94 4.53 -8.13
CA PHE A 68 -2.68 4.06 -6.77
C PHE A 68 -2.76 2.55 -6.67
N PHE A 69 -3.88 1.94 -7.09
CA PHE A 69 -4.06 0.50 -6.97
C PHE A 69 -3.09 -0.31 -7.83
N LEU A 70 -2.79 0.13 -9.05
CA LEU A 70 -1.81 -0.54 -9.90
C LEU A 70 -0.41 -0.50 -9.28
N LEU A 71 0.08 0.69 -8.94
CA LEU A 71 1.44 0.86 -8.43
C LEU A 71 1.61 0.25 -7.03
N MET A 72 0.60 0.35 -6.16
CA MET A 72 0.61 -0.31 -4.86
C MET A 72 0.59 -1.84 -4.99
N GLY A 73 -0.19 -2.37 -5.95
CA GLY A 73 -0.21 -3.80 -6.24
C GLY A 73 1.16 -4.33 -6.71
N ILE A 74 1.81 -3.62 -7.64
CA ILE A 74 3.16 -3.97 -8.10
C ILE A 74 4.18 -3.80 -6.97
N SER A 75 4.09 -2.74 -6.17
CA SER A 75 4.94 -2.50 -5.00
C SER A 75 4.85 -3.65 -4.00
N ALA A 76 3.65 -4.08 -3.64
CA ALA A 76 3.40 -5.20 -2.75
C ALA A 76 3.93 -6.53 -3.32
N PHE A 77 3.70 -6.79 -4.61
CA PHE A 77 4.23 -7.97 -5.28
C PHE A 77 5.77 -8.02 -5.25
N LEU A 78 6.44 -6.91 -5.58
CA LEU A 78 7.90 -6.82 -5.47
C LEU A 78 8.36 -6.95 -4.02
N GLY A 79 7.64 -6.34 -3.07
CA GLY A 79 7.88 -6.50 -1.64
C GLY A 79 7.87 -7.98 -1.23
N SER A 80 6.87 -8.73 -1.65
CA SER A 80 6.78 -10.17 -1.39
C SER A 80 7.91 -10.97 -2.05
N VAL A 81 8.03 -10.88 -3.37
CA VAL A 81 8.93 -11.78 -4.13
C VAL A 81 10.38 -11.40 -3.94
N VAL A 82 10.71 -10.13 -4.13
CA VAL A 82 12.07 -9.61 -4.09
C VAL A 82 12.46 -9.21 -2.67
N GLY A 83 11.55 -8.60 -1.92
CA GLY A 83 11.80 -8.07 -0.59
C GLY A 83 11.72 -9.08 0.56
N HIS A 84 11.13 -10.26 0.33
CA HIS A 84 10.98 -11.30 1.35
C HIS A 84 11.44 -12.68 0.83
N LEU A 85 10.69 -13.30 -0.10
CA LEU A 85 10.93 -14.69 -0.51
C LEU A 85 12.36 -14.95 -0.96
N PHE A 86 12.90 -14.09 -1.83
CA PHE A 86 14.20 -14.29 -2.47
C PHE A 86 15.23 -13.22 -2.13
N LEU A 87 14.98 -12.40 -1.10
CA LEU A 87 15.94 -11.36 -0.71
C LEU A 87 17.29 -11.97 -0.31
N TYR A 88 17.31 -13.19 0.25
CA TYR A 88 18.55 -13.88 0.61
C TYR A 88 19.48 -14.15 -0.60
N LEU A 89 18.97 -14.02 -1.83
CA LEU A 89 19.75 -14.13 -3.09
C LEU A 89 20.18 -12.76 -3.64
N LEU A 90 19.77 -11.65 -3.03
CA LEU A 90 19.89 -10.31 -3.57
C LEU A 90 20.46 -9.32 -2.54
N PRO A 91 21.14 -8.24 -2.97
CA PRO A 91 21.48 -7.14 -2.08
C PRO A 91 20.24 -6.48 -1.47
N PHE A 92 20.33 -6.01 -0.22
CA PHE A 92 19.23 -5.33 0.47
C PHE A 92 18.61 -4.16 -0.33
N ALA A 93 19.43 -3.48 -1.15
CA ALA A 93 19.01 -2.40 -2.04
C ALA A 93 17.88 -2.78 -3.01
N PHE A 94 17.68 -4.08 -3.29
CA PHE A 94 16.59 -4.56 -4.14
C PHE A 94 15.19 -4.37 -3.54
N LYS A 95 15.06 -3.93 -2.28
CA LYS A 95 13.79 -3.43 -1.73
C LYS A 95 13.37 -2.05 -2.27
N VAL A 96 14.34 -1.23 -2.71
CA VAL A 96 14.10 0.16 -3.12
C VAL A 96 13.11 0.31 -4.27
N PRO A 97 13.14 -0.51 -5.34
CA PRO A 97 12.14 -0.42 -6.41
C PRO A 97 10.70 -0.59 -5.90
N GLY A 98 10.46 -1.58 -5.03
CA GLY A 98 9.15 -1.79 -4.42
C GLY A 98 8.73 -0.60 -3.56
N TRP A 99 9.62 -0.09 -2.71
CA TRP A 99 9.38 1.10 -1.88
C TRP A 99 9.07 2.36 -2.71
N MET A 100 9.81 2.58 -3.79
CA MET A 100 9.60 3.71 -4.70
C MET A 100 8.20 3.68 -5.33
N LEU A 101 7.79 2.51 -5.84
CA LEU A 101 6.44 2.35 -6.38
C LEU A 101 5.36 2.60 -5.33
N GLY A 102 5.58 2.18 -4.08
CA GLY A 102 4.65 2.44 -2.97
C GLY A 102 4.53 3.94 -2.66
N MET A 103 5.64 4.68 -2.66
CA MET A 103 5.63 6.13 -2.46
C MET A 103 4.91 6.86 -3.60
N VAL A 104 5.15 6.46 -4.85
CA VAL A 104 4.46 7.03 -6.03
C VAL A 104 2.97 6.68 -5.99
N ALA A 105 2.60 5.45 -5.59
CA ALA A 105 1.22 5.04 -5.44
C ALA A 105 0.49 5.94 -4.44
N LEU A 106 1.07 6.18 -3.26
CA LEU A 106 0.47 7.06 -2.27
C LEU A 106 0.38 8.51 -2.75
N ALA A 107 1.39 9.00 -3.47
CA ALA A 107 1.32 10.32 -4.09
C ALA A 107 0.17 10.41 -5.11
N ALA A 108 -0.12 9.34 -5.85
CA ALA A 108 -1.30 9.26 -6.71
C ALA A 108 -2.59 9.32 -5.88
N LEU A 109 -2.69 8.58 -4.77
CA LEU A 109 -3.86 8.64 -3.89
C LEU A 109 -4.08 10.07 -3.33
N ALA A 110 -3.02 10.73 -2.89
CA ALA A 110 -3.08 12.13 -2.47
C ALA A 110 -3.56 13.05 -3.60
N GLN A 111 -3.09 12.82 -4.82
CA GLN A 111 -3.54 13.56 -5.99
C GLN A 111 -5.04 13.35 -6.28
N ALA A 112 -5.56 12.14 -6.08
CA ALA A 112 -7.00 11.87 -6.18
C ALA A 112 -7.80 12.74 -5.19
N SER A 113 -7.39 12.80 -3.93
CA SER A 113 -8.03 13.64 -2.90
C SER A 113 -7.95 15.13 -3.20
N ILE A 114 -6.82 15.60 -3.75
CA ILE A 114 -6.62 17.00 -4.18
C ILE A 114 -7.61 17.38 -5.30
N TYR A 115 -7.72 16.56 -6.36
CA TYR A 115 -8.66 16.82 -7.45
C TYR A 115 -10.12 16.74 -7.01
N ARG A 116 -10.46 15.86 -6.06
CA ARG A 116 -11.81 15.81 -5.48
C ARG A 116 -12.14 17.08 -4.70
N ASN A 117 -11.20 17.63 -3.93
CA ASN A 117 -11.40 18.89 -3.21
C ASN A 117 -11.46 20.11 -4.12
N ALA A 118 -10.87 20.07 -5.32
CA ALA A 118 -10.92 21.17 -6.28
C ALA A 118 -12.35 21.60 -6.65
N ARG A 119 -13.35 20.73 -6.44
CA ARG A 119 -14.77 21.00 -6.71
C ARG A 119 -15.41 21.97 -5.72
N ILE A 120 -14.88 22.03 -4.51
CA ILE A 120 -15.38 22.88 -3.41
C ILE A 120 -14.40 23.98 -3.03
N GLY A 121 -13.22 23.98 -3.64
CA GLY A 121 -12.12 24.89 -3.36
C GLY A 121 -11.81 25.82 -4.54
N ASN A 122 -10.76 26.61 -4.39
CA ASN A 122 -10.22 27.42 -5.48
C ASN A 122 -9.12 26.64 -6.24
N GLY A 123 -8.97 26.91 -7.54
CA GLY A 123 -7.99 26.23 -8.39
C GLY A 123 -6.54 26.48 -7.96
N VAL A 124 -6.23 27.66 -7.40
CA VAL A 124 -4.89 28.02 -6.93
C VAL A 124 -4.43 27.13 -5.76
N TYR A 125 -5.31 26.85 -4.81
CA TYR A 125 -5.03 25.98 -3.67
C TYR A 125 -4.81 24.53 -4.12
N THR A 126 -5.62 24.05 -5.06
CA THR A 126 -5.45 22.74 -5.70
C THR A 126 -4.07 22.58 -6.33
N GLN A 127 -3.61 23.60 -7.07
CA GLN A 127 -2.28 23.57 -7.70
C GLN A 127 -1.15 23.58 -6.67
N LYS A 128 -1.25 24.39 -5.62
CA LYS A 128 -0.26 24.45 -4.53
C LYS A 128 -0.13 23.10 -3.82
N LEU A 129 -1.24 22.44 -3.51
CA LEU A 129 -1.23 21.12 -2.89
C LEU A 129 -0.65 20.04 -3.81
N SER A 130 -0.93 20.11 -5.12
CA SER A 130 -0.35 19.20 -6.10
C SER A 130 1.17 19.36 -6.19
N TRP A 131 1.67 20.60 -6.15
CA TRP A 131 3.10 20.89 -6.06
C TRP A 131 3.72 20.34 -4.77
N LEU A 132 3.06 20.57 -3.62
CA LEU A 132 3.51 20.06 -2.33
C LEU A 132 3.61 18.52 -2.33
N ASN A 133 2.61 17.84 -2.88
CA ASN A 133 2.59 16.38 -3.06
C ASN A 133 3.80 15.91 -3.89
N SER A 134 4.02 16.50 -5.07
CA SER A 134 5.16 16.16 -5.94
C SER A 134 6.52 16.45 -5.30
N LEU A 135 6.66 17.59 -4.62
CA LEU A 135 7.91 17.94 -3.93
C LEU A 135 8.20 17.01 -2.76
N SER A 136 7.17 16.59 -2.00
CA SER A 136 7.33 15.62 -0.92
C SER A 136 7.83 14.26 -1.44
N LEU A 137 7.27 13.78 -2.56
CA LEU A 137 7.70 12.56 -3.22
C LEU A 137 9.15 12.67 -3.72
N LEU A 138 9.51 13.78 -4.37
CA LEU A 138 10.88 14.00 -4.86
C LEU A 138 11.89 14.04 -3.70
N ALA A 139 11.58 14.75 -2.62
CA ALA A 139 12.43 14.81 -1.44
C ALA A 139 12.59 13.42 -0.81
N ALA A 140 11.50 12.70 -0.57
CA ALA A 140 11.54 11.35 -0.01
C ALA A 140 12.33 10.38 -0.91
N SER A 141 12.16 10.49 -2.23
CA SER A 141 12.88 9.66 -3.20
C SER A 141 14.38 9.91 -3.17
N PHE A 142 14.79 11.19 -3.13
CA PHE A 142 16.20 11.57 -3.01
C PHE A 142 16.84 10.98 -1.75
N TRP A 143 16.18 11.14 -0.60
CA TRP A 143 16.67 10.58 0.66
C TRP A 143 16.68 9.06 0.66
N LEU A 144 15.66 8.41 0.08
CA LEU A 144 15.56 6.96 0.03
C LEU A 144 16.71 6.35 -0.78
N ILE A 145 17.06 6.94 -1.93
CA ILE A 145 18.16 6.47 -2.77
C ILE A 145 19.51 6.68 -2.07
N GLY A 146 19.68 7.80 -1.34
CA GLY A 146 20.92 8.09 -0.62
C GLY A 146 21.14 7.24 0.63
N ALA A 147 20.08 6.92 1.39
CA ALA A 147 20.18 6.26 2.69
C ALA A 147 19.71 4.80 2.71
N ILE A 148 18.92 4.35 1.73
CA ILE A 148 18.30 3.01 1.66
C ILE A 148 17.65 2.64 3.02
N TRP A 149 16.89 3.59 3.57
CA TRP A 149 16.35 3.50 4.93
C TRP A 149 14.83 3.54 4.90
N PHE A 150 14.20 2.42 5.27
CA PHE A 150 12.74 2.24 5.19
C PHE A 150 11.91 3.33 5.90
N PRO A 151 12.31 3.86 7.06
CA PRO A 151 11.56 4.94 7.72
C PRO A 151 11.33 6.19 6.87
N ILE A 152 12.12 6.44 5.82
CA ILE A 152 11.85 7.51 4.85
C ILE A 152 10.52 7.29 4.13
N VAL A 153 10.20 6.02 3.78
CA VAL A 153 8.93 5.61 3.18
C VAL A 153 7.78 5.87 4.17
N GLU A 154 8.00 5.54 5.45
CA GLU A 154 7.00 5.77 6.51
C GLU A 154 6.74 7.26 6.74
N PHE A 155 7.79 8.11 6.72
CA PHE A 155 7.63 9.56 6.84
C PHE A 155 6.90 10.18 5.65
N HIS A 156 7.23 9.76 4.42
CA HIS A 156 6.46 10.15 3.24
C HIS A 156 5.00 9.70 3.36
N ALA A 157 4.77 8.49 3.86
CA ALA A 157 3.43 7.97 4.05
C ALA A 157 2.61 8.76 5.07
N ALA A 158 3.20 9.06 6.22
CA ALA A 158 2.60 9.89 7.25
C ALA A 158 2.30 11.30 6.73
N PHE A 159 3.23 11.93 6.02
CA PHE A 159 3.01 13.23 5.42
C PHE A 159 1.84 13.22 4.42
N GLY A 160 1.84 12.29 3.45
CA GLY A 160 0.78 12.17 2.45
C GLY A 160 -0.59 11.92 3.08
N LEU A 161 -0.66 11.03 4.08
CA LEU A 161 -1.92 10.70 4.75
C LEU A 161 -2.42 11.82 5.66
N PHE A 162 -1.60 12.33 6.57
CA PHE A 162 -2.04 13.26 7.61
C PHE A 162 -2.02 14.73 7.18
N SER A 163 -1.11 15.12 6.29
CA SER A 163 -1.01 16.52 5.85
C SER A 163 -1.80 16.80 4.59
N LEU A 164 -2.09 15.79 3.75
CA LEU A 164 -2.83 15.97 2.50
C LEU A 164 -4.17 15.24 2.51
N ILE A 165 -4.19 13.91 2.53
CA ILE A 165 -5.42 13.12 2.30
C ILE A 165 -6.44 13.38 3.42
N LEU A 166 -6.07 13.18 4.68
CA LEU A 166 -6.98 13.28 5.82
C LEU A 166 -7.66 14.65 5.93
N PRO A 167 -6.96 15.81 5.90
CA PRO A 167 -7.61 17.12 5.98
C PRO A 167 -8.56 17.37 4.81
N LEU A 168 -8.19 16.96 3.59
CA LEU A 168 -9.00 17.15 2.39
C LEU A 168 -10.27 16.29 2.44
N GLU A 169 -10.14 15.00 2.75
CA GLU A 169 -11.28 14.09 2.86
C GLU A 169 -12.20 14.47 4.02
N TRP A 170 -11.63 14.89 5.15
CA TRP A 170 -12.40 15.39 6.29
C TRP A 170 -13.21 16.64 5.92
N SER A 171 -12.57 17.63 5.30
CA SER A 171 -13.22 18.85 4.84
C SER A 171 -14.37 18.56 3.85
N LEU A 172 -14.14 17.67 2.88
CA LEU A 172 -15.15 17.31 1.90
C LEU A 172 -16.32 16.55 2.54
N PHE A 173 -16.03 15.61 3.45
CA PHE A 173 -17.04 14.88 4.20
C PHE A 173 -17.93 15.82 5.03
N GLN A 174 -17.33 16.73 5.80
CA GLN A 174 -18.08 17.66 6.65
C GLN A 174 -18.99 18.61 5.84
N LYS A 175 -18.52 19.07 4.67
CA LYS A 175 -19.27 20.04 3.85
C LYS A 175 -20.37 19.41 3.01
N THR A 176 -20.24 18.14 2.64
CA THR A 176 -21.08 17.53 1.59
C THR A 176 -21.66 16.16 1.95
N GLY A 177 -21.22 15.55 3.05
CA GLY A 177 -21.56 14.18 3.38
C GLY A 177 -21.05 13.15 2.36
N ASN A 178 -20.02 13.51 1.56
CA ASN A 178 -19.60 12.71 0.41
C ASN A 178 -19.22 11.28 0.80
N GLU A 179 -19.86 10.31 0.16
CA GLU A 179 -19.69 8.90 0.47
C GLU A 179 -18.26 8.40 0.22
N THR A 180 -17.62 8.85 -0.86
CA THR A 180 -16.21 8.50 -1.12
C THR A 180 -15.32 8.97 0.02
N SER A 181 -15.51 10.18 0.53
CA SER A 181 -14.73 10.68 1.68
C SER A 181 -14.97 9.87 2.94
N ARG A 182 -16.20 9.39 3.19
CA ARG A 182 -16.48 8.48 4.31
C ARG A 182 -15.62 7.21 4.24
N TYR A 183 -15.57 6.56 3.08
CA TYR A 183 -14.74 5.37 2.90
C TYR A 183 -13.24 5.67 3.02
N MET A 184 -12.78 6.80 2.46
CA MET A 184 -11.39 7.24 2.61
C MET A 184 -11.01 7.46 4.08
N LEU A 185 -11.87 8.09 4.88
CA LEU A 185 -11.63 8.31 6.30
C LEU A 185 -11.57 7.00 7.11
N TRP A 186 -12.48 6.05 6.84
CA TRP A 186 -12.42 4.71 7.43
C TRP A 186 -11.13 3.97 7.06
N GLY A 187 -10.73 4.04 5.78
CA GLY A 187 -9.47 3.46 5.32
C GLY A 187 -8.26 4.08 6.01
N ILE A 188 -8.22 5.40 6.18
CA ILE A 188 -7.16 6.09 6.94
C ILE A 188 -7.15 5.59 8.40
N GLY A 189 -8.31 5.46 9.05
CA GLY A 189 -8.41 4.92 10.41
C GLY A 189 -7.79 3.52 10.53
N LEU A 190 -8.06 2.64 9.56
CA LEU A 190 -7.45 1.32 9.47
C LEU A 190 -5.93 1.40 9.25
N LEU A 191 -5.44 2.29 8.39
CA LEU A 191 -4.00 2.50 8.21
C LEU A 191 -3.31 2.97 9.50
N VAL A 192 -3.95 3.84 10.28
CA VAL A 192 -3.45 4.23 11.61
C VAL A 192 -3.37 3.01 12.52
N SER A 193 -4.39 2.15 12.54
CA SER A 193 -4.34 0.89 13.28
C SER A 193 -3.18 0.00 12.83
N ALA A 194 -2.93 -0.13 11.53
CA ALA A 194 -1.80 -0.91 11.00
C ALA A 194 -0.45 -0.39 11.52
N VAL A 195 -0.27 0.94 11.53
CA VAL A 195 0.94 1.59 12.06
C VAL A 195 1.12 1.35 13.55
N LEU A 196 0.04 1.33 14.34
CA LEU A 196 0.10 1.03 15.77
C LEU A 196 0.61 -0.39 16.04
N PHE A 197 0.18 -1.38 15.26
CA PHE A 197 0.72 -2.73 15.33
C PHE A 197 2.20 -2.79 14.95
N HIS A 198 2.59 -2.07 13.90
CA HIS A 198 3.96 -2.01 13.41
C HIS A 198 4.93 -1.37 14.42
N ILE A 199 4.60 -0.18 14.93
CA ILE A 199 5.40 0.54 15.94
C ILE A 199 5.43 -0.24 17.26
N GLY A 200 4.28 -0.78 17.68
CA GLY A 200 4.18 -1.61 18.88
C GLY A 200 4.85 -2.98 18.76
N LYS A 201 5.31 -3.36 17.56
CA LYS A 201 5.89 -4.67 17.23
C LYS A 201 5.02 -5.85 17.68
N ILE A 202 3.71 -5.67 17.67
CA ILE A 202 2.73 -6.65 18.17
C ILE A 202 2.70 -7.86 17.21
N SER A 203 3.09 -9.03 17.71
CA SER A 203 3.22 -10.27 16.92
C SER A 203 2.56 -11.46 17.62
N LEU A 204 2.01 -12.40 16.84
CA LEU A 204 1.52 -13.70 17.31
C LEU A 204 2.55 -14.79 16.99
N GLY A 205 3.58 -14.86 17.82
CA GLY A 205 4.67 -15.83 17.66
C GLY A 205 5.54 -15.54 16.43
N VAL A 206 6.38 -16.52 16.07
CA VAL A 206 7.42 -16.37 15.04
C VAL A 206 6.91 -16.43 13.61
N TRP A 207 5.70 -16.97 13.40
CA TRP A 207 5.09 -17.15 12.08
C TRP A 207 4.08 -16.06 11.74
N PHE A 208 3.75 -15.17 12.67
CA PHE A 208 2.79 -14.11 12.41
C PHE A 208 3.23 -12.84 13.13
N SER A 209 3.95 -12.01 12.39
CA SER A 209 4.63 -10.82 12.87
C SER A 209 3.75 -9.58 12.79
N PHE A 210 4.24 -8.47 13.36
CA PHE A 210 3.63 -7.15 13.19
C PHE A 210 3.52 -6.70 11.73
N PHE A 211 4.37 -7.18 10.81
CA PHE A 211 4.23 -6.94 9.37
C PHE A 211 2.98 -7.62 8.80
N ASP A 212 2.68 -8.84 9.25
CA ASP A 212 1.51 -9.61 8.79
C ASP A 212 0.21 -8.94 9.21
N PHE A 213 0.14 -8.49 10.47
CA PHE A 213 -0.97 -7.67 10.95
C PHE A 213 -1.13 -6.40 10.12
N ALA A 214 -0.03 -5.67 9.90
CA ALA A 214 -0.07 -4.43 9.13
C ALA A 214 -0.57 -4.67 7.70
N HIS A 215 -0.05 -5.68 6.99
CA HIS A 215 -0.49 -6.02 5.62
C HIS A 215 -1.98 -6.35 5.55
N LEU A 216 -2.51 -7.16 6.46
CA LEU A 216 -3.92 -7.56 6.44
C LEU A 216 -4.86 -6.40 6.82
N ILE A 217 -4.47 -5.54 7.75
CA ILE A 217 -5.22 -4.32 8.07
C ILE A 217 -5.17 -3.35 6.87
N MET A 218 -4.02 -3.21 6.22
CA MET A 218 -3.88 -2.42 4.99
C MET A 218 -4.74 -2.96 3.85
N CYS A 219 -4.90 -4.29 3.70
CA CYS A 219 -5.85 -4.86 2.75
C CYS A 219 -7.28 -4.35 2.98
N SER A 220 -7.68 -4.26 4.25
CA SER A 220 -9.00 -3.74 4.63
C SER A 220 -9.13 -2.26 4.31
N ALA A 221 -8.09 -1.46 4.59
CA ALA A 221 -8.03 -0.05 4.24
C ALA A 221 -8.13 0.18 2.72
N PHE A 222 -7.40 -0.60 1.94
CA PHE A 222 -7.39 -0.53 0.48
C PHE A 222 -8.74 -0.96 -0.11
N TRP A 223 -9.42 -1.91 0.53
CA TRP A 223 -10.79 -2.24 0.17
C TRP A 223 -11.75 -1.09 0.44
N CYS A 224 -11.61 -0.36 1.56
CA CYS A 224 -12.37 0.88 1.78
C CYS A 224 -12.09 1.91 0.67
N PHE A 225 -10.83 2.12 0.29
CA PHE A 225 -10.50 3.04 -0.80
C PHE A 225 -11.13 2.64 -2.13
N LEU A 226 -11.24 1.34 -2.42
CA LEU A 226 -11.92 0.83 -3.61
C LEU A 226 -13.42 1.18 -3.56
N LEU A 227 -14.09 0.91 -2.45
CA LEU A 227 -15.52 1.24 -2.27
C LEU A 227 -15.77 2.74 -2.45
N GLY A 228 -14.86 3.58 -1.94
CA GLY A 228 -14.92 5.03 -2.19
C GLY A 228 -14.75 5.37 -3.68
N ALA A 229 -13.74 4.81 -4.35
CA ALA A 229 -13.51 5.07 -5.76
C ALA A 229 -14.71 4.65 -6.63
N GLU A 230 -15.39 3.55 -6.30
CA GLU A 230 -16.60 3.09 -6.99
C GLU A 230 -17.82 3.98 -6.71
N ALA A 231 -18.01 4.45 -5.47
CA ALA A 231 -19.08 5.40 -5.11
C ALA A 231 -18.97 6.72 -5.91
N THR A 232 -17.75 7.12 -6.25
CA THR A 232 -17.46 8.29 -7.10
C THR A 232 -18.01 8.12 -8.51
N ALA A 233 -18.00 6.91 -9.06
CA ALA A 233 -18.53 6.62 -10.41
C ALA A 233 -20.06 6.37 -10.39
N GLY A 234 -20.59 5.75 -9.33
CA GLY A 234 -22.01 5.44 -9.21
C GLY A 234 -22.91 6.68 -9.12
N THR A 235 -22.41 7.77 -8.55
CA THR A 235 -23.15 9.05 -8.46
C THR A 235 -23.36 9.74 -9.81
N THR A 236 -22.66 9.34 -10.86
CA THR A 236 -22.88 9.87 -12.23
C THR A 236 -24.03 9.15 -12.95
N ASN A 237 -24.28 7.86 -12.66
CA ASN A 237 -25.34 7.08 -13.31
C ASN A 237 -26.76 7.39 -12.82
N GLN A 238 -26.93 8.20 -11.78
CA GLN A 238 -28.24 8.62 -11.27
C GLN A 238 -28.68 10.02 -11.75
N ARG A 239 -27.96 10.62 -12.70
CA ARG A 239 -28.28 11.96 -13.26
C ARG A 239 -28.44 11.96 -14.79
N LEU A 240 -28.70 10.80 -15.39
CA LEU A 240 -29.15 10.62 -16.78
C LEU A 240 -30.53 9.97 -16.76
#